data_AF-A0A8S3SSF2-F1
#
_entry.id   AF-A0A8S3SSF2-F1
#
_cell.length_a   1.000
_cell.length_b   1.000
_cell.length_c   1.000
_cell.angle_alpha   90.00
_cell.angle_beta   90.00
_cell.angle_gamma   90.00
#
_symmetry.space_group_name_H-M   'P 1'
#
loop_
_entity.id
_entity.type
_entity.pdbx_description
1 polymer ?
#
loop_
_entity_poly.entity_id
_entity_poly.type
_entity_poly.pdbx_seq_one_letter_code
_entity_poly.pdbx_strand_id
1 'polypeptide(L)'
;MNLRPSEIYFTQSSISSIFGRRTSHRSKEIGDTLDDLAEGRISIRSIPKISVMKENGKWWTADNRRLWIFRYLEKLKKCTEIPVAIIFSIDSRKRSSTNGGTDVSICRGRSPGGFWHRKIESIKIPDKHNNKDVFTGLGVKHHANNQIGGTFSDNKILECNDVPIKPVEHNQGVHTA
;
A
#
# COMPACT_ATOMS: atom_id res chain seq x y z
N MET A 1 10.78 5.14 -16.68
CA MET A 1 10.36 5.98 -15.54
C MET A 1 9.85 5.06 -14.46
N ASN A 2 10.27 5.31 -13.23
CA ASN A 2 9.73 4.69 -12.03
C ASN A 2 9.03 5.76 -11.18
N LEU A 3 8.10 5.35 -10.32
CA LEU A 3 7.44 6.20 -9.33
C LEU A 3 7.21 5.39 -8.05
N ARG A 4 7.12 6.06 -6.91
CA ARG A 4 6.67 5.41 -5.67
C ARG A 4 5.15 5.19 -5.73
N PRO A 5 4.61 4.04 -5.25
CA PRO A 5 3.17 3.80 -5.27
C PRO A 5 2.35 4.87 -4.51
N SER A 6 2.93 5.49 -3.48
CA SER A 6 2.37 6.62 -2.71
C SER A 6 2.26 7.93 -3.50
N GLU A 7 3.11 8.16 -4.51
CA GLU A 7 3.10 9.38 -5.34
C GLU A 7 2.05 9.37 -6.46
N ILE A 8 1.50 8.19 -6.76
CA ILE A 8 0.47 8.01 -7.80
C ILE A 8 -0.90 8.07 -7.15
N TYR A 9 -1.81 8.83 -7.74
CA TYR A 9 -3.17 9.08 -7.26
C TYR A 9 -4.19 8.20 -7.99
N PHE A 10 -5.18 7.71 -7.24
CA PHE A 10 -6.33 7.00 -7.77
C PHE A 10 -7.26 7.93 -8.56
N THR A 11 -7.67 7.51 -9.75
CA THR A 11 -8.70 8.22 -10.51
C THR A 11 -10.12 7.88 -10.04
N GLN A 12 -10.33 6.71 -9.43
CA GLN A 12 -11.63 6.24 -8.97
C GLN A 12 -11.76 6.32 -7.44
N SER A 13 -12.96 6.60 -6.94
CA SER A 13 -13.31 6.53 -5.50
C SER A 13 -13.56 5.10 -5.00
N SER A 14 -13.92 4.20 -5.91
CA SER A 14 -14.11 2.77 -5.62
C SER A 14 -13.55 1.86 -6.72
N ILE A 15 -13.09 0.68 -6.33
CA ILE A 15 -12.63 -0.38 -7.24
C ILE A 15 -13.34 -1.70 -6.95
N SER A 16 -13.42 -2.57 -7.96
CA SER A 16 -13.82 -3.96 -7.74
C SER A 16 -12.70 -4.73 -7.04
N SER A 17 -13.06 -5.61 -6.09
CA SER A 17 -12.18 -6.59 -5.45
C SER A 17 -11.56 -7.58 -6.43
N ILE A 18 -12.07 -7.69 -7.65
CA ILE A 18 -11.70 -8.73 -8.62
C ILE A 18 -11.17 -8.07 -9.90
N PHE A 19 -10.18 -8.71 -10.53
CA PHE A 19 -9.69 -8.33 -11.86
C PHE A 19 -10.72 -8.60 -12.97
N GLY A 20 -10.78 -7.69 -13.94
CA GLY A 20 -11.82 -7.71 -14.98
C GLY A 20 -11.65 -8.86 -15.97
N ARG A 21 -12.75 -9.30 -16.59
CA ARG A 21 -12.78 -10.39 -17.59
C ARG A 21 -11.82 -10.19 -18.78
N ARG A 22 -11.41 -8.95 -19.07
CA ARG A 22 -10.50 -8.55 -20.17
C ARG A 22 -9.04 -8.39 -19.71
N THR A 23 -8.62 -9.10 -18.67
CA THR A 23 -7.25 -9.05 -18.13
C THR A 23 -6.68 -10.45 -17.96
N SER A 24 -5.36 -10.59 -18.00
CA SER A 24 -4.63 -11.86 -17.77
C SER A 24 -4.97 -12.53 -16.43
N HIS A 25 -5.35 -11.73 -15.42
CA HIS A 25 -5.70 -12.20 -14.08
C HIS A 25 -7.23 -12.33 -13.89
N ARG A 26 -7.98 -12.65 -14.96
CA ARG A 26 -9.45 -12.74 -14.94
C ARG A 26 -9.97 -13.51 -13.70
N SER A 27 -10.97 -12.94 -13.04
CA SER A 27 -11.64 -13.51 -11.86
C SER A 27 -10.76 -13.69 -10.60
N LYS A 28 -9.47 -13.32 -10.64
CA LYS A 28 -8.61 -13.33 -9.45
C LYS A 28 -8.88 -12.12 -8.56
N GLU A 29 -8.87 -12.32 -7.24
CA GLU A 29 -9.02 -11.23 -6.28
C GLU A 29 -7.72 -10.42 -6.16
N ILE A 30 -7.86 -9.12 -5.88
CA ILE A 30 -6.71 -8.21 -5.80
C ILE A 30 -5.84 -8.48 -4.56
N GLY A 31 -6.45 -8.98 -3.49
CA GLY A 31 -5.80 -9.39 -2.25
C GLY A 31 -5.06 -10.72 -2.39
N ASP A 32 -5.60 -11.71 -3.08
CA ASP A 32 -4.85 -12.94 -3.40
C ASP A 32 -3.60 -12.61 -4.25
N THR A 33 -3.73 -11.63 -5.15
CA THR A 33 -2.60 -11.16 -5.96
C THR A 33 -1.59 -10.38 -5.12
N LEU A 34 -2.03 -9.65 -4.09
CA LEU A 34 -1.15 -9.04 -3.08
C LEU A 34 -0.40 -10.11 -2.27
N ASP A 35 -1.08 -11.17 -1.84
CA ASP A 35 -0.47 -12.27 -1.09
C ASP A 35 0.60 -13.00 -1.91
N ASP A 36 0.28 -13.36 -3.16
CA ASP A 36 1.26 -13.98 -4.07
C ASP A 36 2.53 -13.13 -4.25
N LEU A 37 2.38 -11.80 -4.33
CA LEU A 37 3.51 -10.87 -4.42
C LEU A 37 4.24 -10.71 -3.08
N ALA A 38 3.50 -10.70 -1.96
CA ALA A 38 4.06 -10.57 -0.62
C ALA A 38 4.89 -11.81 -0.24
N GLU A 39 4.46 -12.99 -0.66
CA GLU A 39 5.13 -14.27 -0.43
C GLU A 39 6.16 -14.62 -1.50
N GLY A 40 6.27 -13.82 -2.58
CA GLY A 40 7.21 -14.06 -3.67
C GLY A 40 6.81 -15.18 -4.63
N ARG A 41 5.58 -15.71 -4.52
CA ARG A 41 5.00 -16.70 -5.45
C ARG A 41 4.87 -16.14 -6.87
N ILE A 42 4.70 -14.82 -7.02
CA ILE A 42 4.86 -14.11 -8.30
C ILE A 42 5.75 -12.87 -8.13
N SER A 43 6.41 -12.46 -9.22
CA SER A 43 7.30 -11.29 -9.21
C SER A 43 6.53 -9.99 -9.47
N ILE A 44 6.95 -8.88 -8.82
CA ILE A 44 6.53 -7.51 -9.17
C ILE A 44 6.63 -7.24 -10.68
N ARG A 45 7.65 -7.78 -11.36
CA ARG A 45 7.87 -7.62 -12.81
C ARG A 45 6.85 -8.37 -13.68
N SER A 46 6.13 -9.36 -13.13
CA SER A 46 5.06 -10.08 -13.84
C SER A 46 3.73 -9.33 -13.86
N ILE A 47 3.59 -8.28 -13.03
CA ILE A 47 2.43 -7.40 -13.05
C ILE A 47 2.62 -6.35 -14.14
N PRO A 48 1.66 -6.16 -15.08
CA PRO A 48 1.77 -5.14 -16.11
C PRO A 48 1.95 -3.73 -15.54
N LYS A 49 2.89 -2.96 -16.11
CA LYS A 49 3.19 -1.57 -15.75
C LYS A 49 1.92 -0.76 -15.54
N ILE A 50 1.92 0.14 -14.55
CA ILE A 50 0.80 1.04 -14.33
C ILE A 50 0.81 2.12 -15.40
N SER A 51 -0.31 2.31 -16.11
CA SER A 51 -0.49 3.46 -16.98
C SER A 51 -0.83 4.70 -16.15
N VAL A 52 -0.02 5.76 -16.29
CA VAL A 52 -0.14 7.03 -15.55
C VAL A 52 -0.16 8.24 -16.48
N MET A 53 -0.86 9.29 -16.07
CA MET A 53 -0.94 10.58 -16.77
C MET A 53 -0.56 11.70 -15.80
N LYS A 54 0.25 12.67 -16.23
CA LYS A 54 0.54 13.87 -15.43
C LYS A 54 -0.52 14.93 -15.68
N GLU A 55 -1.13 15.45 -14.63
CA GLU A 55 -2.13 16.51 -14.71
C GLU A 55 -2.08 17.36 -13.44
N ASN A 56 -2.03 18.68 -13.59
CA ASN A 56 -1.97 19.65 -12.48
C ASN A 56 -0.89 19.30 -11.45
N GLY A 57 0.30 18.93 -11.95
CA GLY A 57 1.46 18.52 -11.15
C GLY A 57 1.42 17.09 -10.59
N LYS A 58 0.26 16.40 -10.62
CA LYS A 58 0.04 15.08 -10.01
C LYS A 58 0.06 13.95 -11.03
N TRP A 59 0.43 12.74 -10.58
CA TRP A 59 0.41 11.52 -11.39
C TRP A 59 -0.87 10.72 -11.12
N TRP A 60 -1.75 10.59 -12.10
CA TRP A 60 -3.02 9.88 -11.98
C TRP A 60 -2.96 8.52 -12.67
N THR A 61 -3.50 7.47 -12.05
CA THR A 61 -3.50 6.12 -12.66
C THR A 61 -4.76 5.80 -13.47
N ALA A 62 -4.61 5.09 -14.59
CA ALA A 62 -5.73 4.43 -15.27
C ALA A 62 -6.03 3.01 -14.73
N ASP A 63 -5.21 2.50 -13.80
CA ASP A 63 -5.13 1.10 -13.36
C ASP A 63 -5.30 0.95 -11.82
N ASN A 64 -6.33 1.59 -11.27
CA ASN A 64 -6.56 1.71 -9.81
C ASN A 64 -6.38 0.41 -9.00
N ARG A 65 -6.81 -0.75 -9.52
CA ARG A 65 -6.61 -2.06 -8.84
C ARG A 65 -5.14 -2.48 -8.71
N ARG A 66 -4.30 -2.24 -9.73
CA ARG A 66 -2.85 -2.55 -9.63
C ARG A 66 -2.18 -1.58 -8.66
N LEU A 67 -2.54 -0.29 -8.71
CA LEU A 67 -2.02 0.70 -7.77
C LEU A 67 -2.36 0.35 -6.31
N TRP A 68 -3.57 -0.14 -6.05
CA TRP A 68 -3.97 -0.60 -4.72
C TRP A 68 -3.00 -1.67 -4.19
N ILE A 69 -2.72 -2.72 -4.97
CA ILE A 69 -1.77 -3.78 -4.61
C ILE A 69 -0.39 -3.21 -4.30
N PHE A 70 0.16 -2.38 -5.19
CA PHE A 70 1.50 -1.82 -5.00
C PHE A 70 1.60 -0.89 -3.79
N ARG A 71 0.55 -0.14 -3.44
CA ARG A 71 0.49 0.64 -2.21
C ARG A 71 0.43 -0.22 -0.94
N TYR A 72 -0.05 -1.47 -1.00
CA TYR A 72 0.10 -2.40 0.13
C TYR A 72 1.50 -3.01 0.17
N LEU A 73 2.12 -3.32 -0.97
CA LEU A 73 3.52 -3.75 -1.01
C LEU A 73 4.52 -2.68 -0.51
N GLU A 74 4.25 -1.40 -0.75
CA GLU A 74 5.02 -0.28 -0.16
C GLU A 74 4.88 -0.23 1.37
N LYS A 75 3.66 -0.43 1.90
CA LYS A 75 3.42 -0.54 3.35
C LYS A 75 4.16 -1.76 3.96
N LEU A 76 4.22 -2.88 3.24
CA LEU A 76 5.00 -4.08 3.62
C LEU A 76 6.52 -3.93 3.43
N LYS A 77 7.01 -2.77 2.94
CA LYS A 77 8.43 -2.54 2.58
C LYS A 77 8.98 -3.53 1.55
N LYS A 78 8.10 -4.16 0.75
CA LYS A 78 8.46 -5.10 -0.33
C LYS A 78 8.60 -4.43 -1.70
N CYS A 79 8.24 -3.15 -1.81
CA CYS A 79 8.29 -2.38 -3.05
C CYS A 79 8.47 -0.88 -2.75
N THR A 80 9.61 -0.29 -3.13
CA THR A 80 9.83 1.17 -2.96
C THR A 80 9.33 1.94 -4.19
N GLU A 81 9.63 1.45 -5.39
CA GLU A 81 9.25 2.05 -6.66
C GLU A 81 8.67 1.00 -7.62
N ILE A 82 7.86 1.47 -8.57
CA ILE A 82 7.29 0.64 -9.64
C ILE A 82 7.54 1.23 -11.04
N PRO A 83 7.74 0.39 -12.06
CA PRO A 83 7.83 0.85 -13.44
C PRO A 83 6.46 1.31 -13.95
N VAL A 84 6.39 2.54 -14.46
CA VAL A 84 5.17 3.14 -15.00
C VAL A 84 5.25 3.33 -16.51
N ALA A 85 4.09 3.37 -17.17
CA ALA A 85 3.93 3.75 -18.56
C ALA A 85 3.20 5.09 -18.63
N ILE A 86 3.80 6.10 -19.25
CA ILE A 86 3.15 7.41 -19.42
C ILE A 86 2.13 7.29 -20.55
N ILE A 87 0.91 7.78 -20.33
CA ILE A 87 -0.18 7.83 -21.31
C ILE A 87 -0.70 9.27 -21.45
N PHE A 88 -1.21 9.60 -22.64
CA PHE A 88 -1.68 10.95 -22.98
C PHE A 88 -3.06 11.30 -22.43
N SER A 89 -3.93 10.31 -22.20
CA SER A 89 -5.29 10.53 -21.73
C SER A 89 -5.80 9.38 -20.87
N ILE A 90 -6.62 9.70 -19.87
CA ILE A 90 -7.39 8.74 -19.08
C ILE A 90 -8.87 8.97 -19.38
N ASP A 91 -9.57 7.89 -19.75
CA ASP A 91 -11.03 7.86 -19.95
C ASP A 91 -11.75 8.60 -18.81
N SER A 92 -12.54 9.62 -19.15
CA SER A 92 -13.23 10.47 -18.18
C SER A 92 -14.15 9.68 -17.26
N ARG A 93 -14.70 8.53 -17.71
CA ARG A 93 -15.54 7.64 -16.89
C ARG A 93 -14.75 6.93 -15.77
N LYS A 94 -13.42 6.94 -15.82
CA LYS A 94 -12.56 6.48 -14.73
C LYS A 94 -12.29 7.57 -13.69
N ARG A 95 -12.72 8.82 -13.88
CA ARG A 95 -12.52 9.92 -12.95
C ARG A 95 -13.72 10.05 -12.02
N SER A 96 -13.67 9.32 -10.90
CA SER A 96 -14.72 9.34 -9.86
C SER A 96 -14.19 9.54 -8.44
N SER A 97 -12.88 9.78 -8.27
CA SER A 97 -12.30 10.08 -6.96
C SER A 97 -12.77 11.44 -6.45
N THR A 98 -13.22 11.46 -5.19
CA THR A 98 -13.68 12.65 -4.47
C THR A 98 -12.74 13.06 -3.32
N ASN A 99 -11.72 12.25 -3.02
CA ASN A 99 -10.74 12.45 -1.93
C ASN A 99 -9.37 12.93 -2.46
N GLY A 100 -9.34 13.54 -3.65
CA GLY A 100 -8.13 13.97 -4.32
C GLY A 100 -7.22 12.81 -4.79
N GLY A 101 -7.75 11.59 -4.88
CA GLY A 101 -7.04 10.39 -5.33
C GLY A 101 -6.13 9.74 -4.29
N THR A 102 -6.26 10.12 -3.01
CA THR A 102 -5.35 9.67 -1.95
C THR A 102 -5.66 8.27 -1.42
N ASP A 103 -6.90 7.81 -1.53
CA ASP A 103 -7.33 6.47 -1.11
C ASP A 103 -8.46 5.93 -2.00
N VAL A 104 -8.78 4.64 -1.91
CA VAL A 104 -9.84 4.02 -2.71
C VAL A 104 -10.58 2.91 -1.95
N SER A 105 -11.91 2.94 -2.01
CA SER A 105 -12.78 1.95 -1.36
C SER A 105 -12.94 0.68 -2.21
N ILE A 106 -13.19 -0.46 -1.55
CA ILE A 106 -13.62 -1.68 -2.26
C ILE A 106 -15.14 -1.63 -2.45
N CYS A 107 -15.58 -1.73 -3.69
CA CYS A 107 -16.97 -1.54 -4.09
C CYS A 107 -17.90 -2.60 -3.46
N ARG A 108 -19.06 -2.15 -2.96
CA ARG A 108 -20.12 -2.98 -2.36
C ARG A 108 -19.68 -3.80 -1.13
N GLY A 109 -18.70 -3.32 -0.36
CA GLY A 109 -18.28 -3.96 0.89
C GLY A 109 -17.74 -5.39 0.72
N ARG A 110 -17.32 -5.76 -0.50
CA ARG A 110 -16.74 -7.08 -0.76
C ARG A 110 -15.34 -7.17 -0.17
N SER A 111 -14.99 -8.35 0.35
CA SER A 111 -13.59 -8.65 0.65
C SER A 111 -12.74 -8.49 -0.62
N PRO A 112 -11.54 -7.90 -0.54
CA PRO A 112 -10.58 -7.90 -1.65
C PRO A 112 -9.82 -9.23 -1.79
N GLY A 113 -10.03 -10.21 -0.90
CA GLY A 113 -9.28 -11.48 -0.88
C GLY A 113 -7.98 -11.39 -0.09
N GLY A 114 -7.19 -12.46 -0.06
CA GLY A 114 -5.89 -12.53 0.62
C GLY A 114 -5.89 -12.29 2.13
N PHE A 115 -4.72 -12.27 2.75
CA PHE A 115 -4.46 -12.13 4.20
C PHE A 115 -3.75 -10.80 4.52
N TRP A 116 -2.80 -10.38 3.68
CA TRP A 116 -1.89 -9.28 4.04
C TRP A 116 -2.58 -7.91 4.12
N HIS A 117 -3.68 -7.69 3.41
CA HIS A 117 -4.44 -6.44 3.53
C HIS A 117 -5.10 -6.31 4.92
N ARG A 118 -5.76 -7.38 5.42
CA ARG A 118 -6.37 -7.40 6.76
C ARG A 118 -5.33 -7.19 7.84
N LYS A 119 -4.17 -7.85 7.72
CA LYS A 119 -3.05 -7.70 8.66
C LYS A 119 -2.52 -6.26 8.71
N ILE A 120 -2.43 -5.56 7.57
CA ILE A 120 -2.07 -4.14 7.56
C ILE A 120 -3.18 -3.27 8.16
N GLU A 121 -4.45 -3.58 7.89
CA GLU A 121 -5.59 -2.82 8.40
C GLU A 121 -5.77 -2.98 9.92
N SER A 122 -5.54 -4.16 10.48
CA SER A 122 -5.58 -4.37 11.94
C SER A 122 -4.45 -3.66 12.68
N ILE A 123 -3.24 -3.58 12.10
CA ILE A 123 -2.11 -2.82 12.68
C ILE A 123 -2.42 -1.32 12.78
N LYS A 124 -3.32 -0.78 11.95
CA LYS A 124 -3.73 0.64 12.01
C LYS A 124 -4.68 0.99 13.15
N ILE A 125 -5.19 0.00 13.87
CA ILE A 125 -6.14 0.20 14.97
C ILE A 125 -5.50 -0.31 16.27
N PRO A 126 -4.80 0.56 17.04
CA PRO A 126 -4.86 0.45 18.49
C PRO A 126 -6.28 0.85 18.92
N ASP A 127 -6.98 -0.05 19.59
CA ASP A 127 -8.39 0.13 19.94
C ASP A 127 -8.64 1.42 20.74
N LYS A 128 -9.44 2.34 20.18
CA LYS A 128 -9.89 3.53 20.93
C LYS A 128 -10.97 3.23 21.98
N HIS A 129 -11.45 1.98 22.07
CA HIS A 129 -12.49 1.56 23.01
C HIS A 129 -12.19 0.18 23.61
N ASN A 130 -11.34 0.14 24.64
CA ASN A 130 -11.55 -0.73 25.81
C ASN A 130 -10.74 -0.21 27.01
N ASN A 131 -11.31 0.75 27.72
CA ASN A 131 -10.94 1.01 29.11
C ASN A 131 -12.22 1.23 29.93
N LYS A 132 -12.90 0.11 30.16
CA LYS A 132 -13.95 -0.07 31.16
C LYS A 132 -13.78 -1.52 31.66
N ASP A 133 -14.04 -1.70 32.95
CA ASP A 133 -13.97 -2.98 33.66
C ASP A 133 -12.57 -3.46 34.11
N VAL A 134 -11.91 -2.63 34.93
CA VAL A 134 -11.18 -3.13 36.12
C VAL A 134 -11.75 -2.42 37.34
N PHE A 135 -12.86 -2.92 37.89
CA PHE A 135 -13.48 -2.41 39.11
C PHE A 135 -13.40 -3.44 40.24
N THR A 136 -12.20 -3.63 40.79
CA THR A 136 -11.97 -4.38 42.04
C THR A 136 -10.85 -3.73 42.83
N GLY A 137 -11.17 -3.15 43.99
CA GLY A 137 -10.16 -2.77 45.01
C GLY A 137 -10.21 -1.31 45.48
N LEU A 138 -10.94 -1.10 46.58
CA LEU A 138 -10.51 -0.30 47.75
C LEU A 138 -9.71 1.01 47.51
N GLY A 139 -10.39 2.14 47.76
CA GLY A 139 -9.86 3.08 48.77
C GLY A 139 -9.38 4.47 48.34
N VAL A 140 -9.74 5.44 49.19
CA VAL A 140 -9.14 6.78 49.40
C VAL A 140 -9.47 7.87 48.37
N LYS A 141 -9.98 8.99 48.91
CA LYS A 141 -10.24 10.27 48.21
C LYS A 141 -8.98 11.14 48.24
N HIS A 142 -8.69 11.89 47.18
CA HIS A 142 -7.99 13.19 47.32
C HIS A 142 -8.44 14.21 46.26
N HIS A 143 -8.57 15.47 46.68
CA HIS A 143 -8.73 16.64 45.81
C HIS A 143 -7.41 16.99 45.11
N ALA A 144 -7.46 17.55 43.89
CA ALA A 144 -6.85 18.85 43.56
C ALA A 144 -7.03 19.24 42.07
N ASN A 145 -6.96 20.54 41.80
CA ASN A 145 -6.99 21.16 40.47
C ASN A 145 -5.61 21.04 39.76
N ASN A 146 -5.54 21.12 38.43
CA ASN A 146 -5.31 22.40 37.70
C ASN A 146 -4.98 22.18 36.20
N GLN A 147 -4.96 23.28 35.44
CA GLN A 147 -4.32 23.46 34.12
C GLN A 147 -2.79 23.20 34.23
N ILE A 148 -1.90 23.20 33.21
CA ILE A 148 -1.73 24.04 32.00
C ILE A 148 -0.91 23.23 30.94
N GLY A 149 -0.88 23.65 29.67
CA GLY A 149 -0.26 22.94 28.54
C GLY A 149 1.28 22.81 28.47
N GLY A 150 1.79 22.20 27.39
CA GLY A 150 3.23 21.99 27.15
C GLY A 150 3.60 21.29 25.84
N THR A 151 3.99 22.08 24.84
CA THR A 151 5.08 21.89 23.84
C THR A 151 5.29 20.58 23.04
N PHE A 152 5.60 20.78 21.75
CA PHE A 152 6.20 19.83 20.80
C PHE A 152 7.42 19.06 21.34
N SER A 153 7.48 17.75 21.06
CA SER A 153 8.65 16.85 20.97
C SER A 153 8.20 15.46 20.49
N ASP A 154 8.93 14.66 19.71
CA ASP A 154 10.03 14.93 18.77
C ASP A 154 10.15 13.76 17.74
N ASN A 155 10.84 13.95 16.61
CA ASN A 155 11.05 12.93 15.57
C ASN A 155 12.33 12.12 15.76
N LYS A 156 12.23 10.91 16.34
CA LYS A 156 13.36 9.97 16.38
C LYS A 156 13.45 9.14 15.10
N ILE A 157 14.33 9.54 14.20
CA ILE A 157 14.74 8.75 13.03
C ILE A 157 15.49 7.50 13.53
N LEU A 158 15.10 6.32 13.04
CA LEU A 158 15.88 5.09 13.23
C LEU A 158 16.72 4.86 11.98
N GLU A 159 18.04 4.91 12.14
CA GLU A 159 18.99 4.45 11.13
C GLU A 159 18.82 2.94 10.88
N CYS A 160 18.77 2.55 9.61
CA CYS A 160 18.85 1.16 9.20
C CYS A 160 20.26 0.91 8.65
N ASN A 161 21.04 0.08 9.35
CA ASN A 161 22.41 -0.23 8.96
C ASN A 161 22.50 -0.88 7.56
N ASP A 162 23.42 -0.40 6.74
CA ASP A 162 23.75 -1.00 5.45
C ASP A 162 24.39 -2.39 5.62
N VAL A 163 23.90 -3.37 4.83
CA VAL A 163 24.54 -4.68 4.68
C VAL A 163 25.11 -4.76 3.27
N PRO A 164 26.45 -4.87 3.09
CA PRO A 164 27.05 -4.85 1.77
C PRO A 164 26.78 -6.15 0.99
N ILE A 165 26.16 -6.00 -0.19
CA ILE A 165 25.92 -7.10 -1.12
C ILE A 165 27.23 -7.42 -1.85
N LYS A 166 27.74 -8.64 -1.70
CA LYS A 166 28.90 -9.12 -2.48
C LYS A 166 28.48 -9.39 -3.94
N PRO A 167 29.31 -9.04 -4.94
CA PRO A 167 29.04 -9.35 -6.35
C PRO A 167 29.15 -10.86 -6.62
N VAL A 168 28.32 -11.35 -7.54
CA VAL A 168 28.32 -12.75 -8.00
C VAL A 168 29.26 -12.89 -9.20
N GLU A 169 30.19 -13.83 -9.13
CA GLU A 169 31.18 -14.10 -10.17
C GLU A 169 30.54 -14.68 -11.44
N HIS A 170 31.02 -14.27 -12.61
CA HIS A 170 30.64 -14.84 -13.90
C HIS A 170 31.53 -16.03 -14.23
N ASN A 171 30.97 -17.25 -14.20
CA ASN A 171 31.62 -18.40 -14.82
C ASN A 171 31.53 -18.30 -16.35
N GLN A 172 32.67 -18.07 -17.01
CA GLN A 172 32.79 -18.26 -18.45
C GLN A 172 32.99 -19.75 -18.76
N GLY A 173 32.09 -20.32 -19.57
CA GLY A 173 32.21 -21.69 -20.05
C GLY A 173 33.39 -21.84 -21.01
N VAL A 174 34.21 -22.86 -20.77
CA VAL A 174 35.49 -23.08 -21.46
C VAL A 174 35.27 -23.78 -22.81
N HIS A 175 36.08 -23.42 -23.82
CA HIS A 175 36.20 -24.14 -25.08
C HIS A 175 36.56 -25.62 -24.85
N THR A 176 35.98 -26.51 -25.65
CA THR A 176 36.60 -27.82 -25.97
C THR A 176 36.91 -27.87 -27.46
N ALA A 177 37.94 -28.67 -27.79
CA ALA A 177 38.65 -28.68 -29.07
C ALA A 177 37.90 -29.43 -30.19
#